data_AF-A0A0T6UYZ0-F1
#
_entry.id   AF-A0A0T6UYZ0-F1
#
_cell.length_a   1.000
_cell.length_b   1.000
_cell.length_c   1.000
_cell.angle_alpha   90.00
_cell.angle_beta   90.00
_cell.angle_gamma   90.00
#
_symmetry.space_group_name_H-M   'P 1'
#
loop_
_entity.id
_entity.type
_entity.pdbx_description
1 polymer ?
#
loop_
_entity_poly.entity_id
_entity_poly.type
_entity_poly.pdbx_seq_one_letter_code
_entity_poly.pdbx_strand_id
1 'polypeptide(L)'
;MARVALLLFAAALLLVFAFLAWQYLYPVRAADGWNVRVAYDHIEKAAALELDENGNLIVSSELSGGKGSILSITPDDVRTSLIDNLSKPDGLTSFNGGLVFSQESGESAVSSLKNGVVTPLFEGDNVQGLLADGSNLYAIEDRKGDGRLLRYQASDKSVDVLRSNLNEAESVQICPDRQMYYNEKEKGVVRRLSADGTDPVVLSGLKEPSFLYCDARGLWVSEDRSHRARLMLLDNQGNLNIILTFLKAPQELMPIGEGKYLLAEGGRNRVLEITAPK
;
A
#
# COMPACT_ATOMS: atom_id res chain seq x y z
N MET A 1 -37.75 -7.57 -38.15
CA MET A 1 -37.09 -8.30 -37.04
C MET A 1 -35.59 -7.98 -36.95
N ALA A 2 -34.79 -8.10 -38.02
CA ALA A 2 -33.34 -7.82 -37.98
C ALA A 2 -32.94 -6.41 -37.49
N ARG A 3 -33.67 -5.35 -37.90
CA ARG A 3 -33.40 -3.97 -37.45
C ARG A 3 -33.65 -3.76 -35.95
N VAL A 4 -34.69 -4.37 -35.40
CA VAL A 4 -35.01 -4.29 -33.96
C VAL A 4 -33.96 -5.05 -33.16
N ALA A 5 -33.55 -6.24 -33.62
CA ALA A 5 -32.48 -7.00 -33.00
C ALA A 5 -31.14 -6.23 -33.01
N LEU A 6 -30.80 -5.57 -34.12
CA LEU A 6 -29.59 -4.74 -34.23
C LEU A 6 -29.63 -3.53 -33.26
N LEU A 7 -30.78 -2.86 -33.14
CA LEU A 7 -30.96 -1.74 -32.20
C LEU A 7 -30.85 -2.20 -30.74
N LEU A 8 -31.45 -3.34 -30.40
CA LEU A 8 -31.34 -3.91 -29.05
C LEU A 8 -29.90 -4.30 -28.72
N PHE A 9 -29.18 -4.90 -29.67
CA PHE A 9 -27.76 -5.24 -29.51
C PHE A 9 -26.88 -3.98 -29.34
N ALA A 10 -27.10 -2.95 -30.16
CA ALA A 10 -26.38 -1.69 -30.04
C ALA A 10 -26.67 -0.99 -28.70
N ALA A 11 -27.92 -0.99 -28.24
CA ALA A 11 -28.30 -0.45 -26.93
C ALA A 11 -27.63 -1.22 -25.78
N ALA A 12 -27.58 -2.55 -25.86
CA ALA A 12 -26.89 -3.37 -24.88
C ALA A 12 -25.38 -3.06 -24.82
N LEU A 13 -24.72 -2.93 -25.98
CA LEU A 13 -23.32 -2.53 -26.05
C LEU A 13 -23.09 -1.14 -25.44
N LEU A 14 -23.94 -0.16 -25.76
CA LEU A 14 -23.84 1.19 -25.19
C LEU A 14 -23.96 1.16 -23.66
N LEU A 15 -24.87 0.35 -23.11
CA LEU A 15 -25.00 0.19 -21.65
C LEU A 15 -23.75 -0.44 -21.02
N VAL A 16 -23.15 -1.45 -21.67
CA VAL A 16 -21.90 -2.05 -21.20
C VAL A 16 -20.76 -1.02 -21.21
N PHE A 17 -20.57 -0.29 -22.30
CA PHE A 17 -19.53 0.74 -22.37
C PHE A 17 -19.77 1.89 -21.40
N ALA A 18 -21.03 2.33 -21.22
CA ALA A 18 -21.38 3.35 -20.24
C ALA A 18 -21.08 2.87 -18.81
N PHE A 19 -21.38 1.61 -18.49
CA PHE A 19 -21.06 1.02 -17.19
C PHE A 19 -19.55 0.91 -16.95
N LEU A 20 -18.78 0.46 -17.94
CA LEU A 20 -17.31 0.38 -17.86
C LEU A 20 -16.68 1.78 -17.73
N ALA A 21 -17.15 2.74 -18.52
CA ALA A 21 -16.73 4.14 -18.43
C ALA A 21 -17.04 4.73 -17.05
N TRP A 22 -18.24 4.45 -16.52
CA TRP A 22 -18.61 4.85 -15.16
C TRP A 22 -17.67 4.23 -14.13
N GLN A 23 -17.44 2.92 -14.15
CA GLN A 23 -16.50 2.27 -13.22
C GLN A 23 -15.09 2.86 -13.31
N TYR A 24 -14.68 3.28 -14.51
CA TYR A 24 -13.36 3.84 -14.72
C TYR A 24 -13.25 5.31 -14.28
N LEU A 25 -14.25 6.13 -14.59
CA LEU A 25 -14.19 7.59 -14.45
C LEU A 25 -14.87 8.13 -13.19
N TYR A 26 -15.61 7.31 -12.45
CA TYR A 26 -16.31 7.78 -11.27
C TYR A 26 -15.32 8.35 -10.24
N PRO A 27 -15.58 9.55 -9.69
CA PRO A 27 -14.65 10.17 -8.76
C PRO A 27 -14.62 9.43 -7.42
N VAL A 28 -13.48 9.57 -6.73
CA VAL A 28 -13.36 9.19 -5.32
C VAL A 28 -14.38 9.97 -4.51
N ARG A 29 -15.00 9.30 -3.54
CA ARG A 29 -15.93 9.96 -2.59
C ARG A 29 -15.41 9.80 -1.18
N ALA A 30 -15.30 10.93 -0.48
CA ALA A 30 -14.98 10.97 0.93
C ALA A 30 -16.26 10.86 1.78
N ALA A 31 -16.12 10.34 2.99
CA ALA A 31 -17.15 10.38 4.03
C ALA A 31 -17.44 11.81 4.48
N ASP A 32 -18.55 12.00 5.19
CA ASP A 32 -18.95 13.32 5.68
C ASP A 32 -17.86 13.95 6.57
N GLY A 33 -17.55 15.21 6.30
CA GLY A 33 -16.50 15.98 6.99
C GLY A 33 -15.07 15.70 6.52
N TRP A 34 -14.82 14.62 5.78
CA TRP A 34 -13.52 14.33 5.18
C TRP A 34 -13.34 15.06 3.85
N ASN A 35 -12.12 15.52 3.59
CA ASN A 35 -11.76 16.14 2.32
C ASN A 35 -10.71 15.30 1.59
N VAL A 36 -10.82 15.23 0.27
CA VAL A 36 -9.84 14.56 -0.60
C VAL A 36 -9.53 15.44 -1.79
N ARG A 37 -8.25 15.57 -2.13
CA ARG A 37 -7.78 16.23 -3.34
C ARG A 37 -6.62 15.47 -3.95
N VAL A 38 -6.36 15.68 -5.24
CA VAL A 38 -5.11 15.19 -5.85
C VAL A 38 -3.96 16.05 -5.32
N ALA A 39 -2.94 15.40 -4.76
CA ALA A 39 -1.72 16.06 -4.30
C ALA A 39 -0.68 16.05 -5.42
N TYR A 40 -0.47 14.88 -6.02
CA TYR A 40 0.43 14.67 -7.15
C TYR A 40 -0.26 13.80 -8.19
N ASP A 41 -0.12 14.15 -9.46
CA ASP A 41 -0.62 13.35 -10.58
C ASP A 41 0.55 12.82 -11.44
N HIS A 42 0.24 11.96 -12.41
CA HIS A 42 1.21 11.38 -13.34
C HIS A 42 2.37 10.64 -12.63
N ILE A 43 2.07 9.97 -11.52
CA ILE A 43 3.00 9.03 -10.88
C ILE A 43 2.52 7.64 -11.27
N GLU A 44 3.11 7.07 -12.31
CA GLU A 44 2.70 5.75 -12.82
C GLU A 44 2.75 4.71 -11.73
N LYS A 45 1.62 4.01 -11.50
CA LYS A 45 1.48 2.99 -10.46
C LYS A 45 2.14 3.38 -9.13
N ALA A 46 1.83 4.57 -8.62
CA ALA A 46 2.23 4.98 -7.27
C ALA A 46 1.87 3.88 -6.26
N ALA A 47 2.86 3.37 -5.52
CA ALA A 47 2.65 2.33 -4.51
C ALA A 47 3.11 2.73 -3.12
N ALA A 48 4.42 2.81 -2.91
CA ALA A 48 5.01 3.20 -1.64
C ALA A 48 5.15 4.70 -1.49
N LEU A 49 5.12 5.21 -0.25
CA LEU A 49 5.35 6.61 0.08
C LEU A 49 6.29 6.74 1.28
N GLU A 50 7.21 7.70 1.21
CA GLU A 50 8.05 8.10 2.34
C GLU A 50 8.32 9.61 2.25
N LEU A 51 8.64 10.27 3.37
CA LEU A 51 9.14 11.66 3.35
C LEU A 51 10.61 11.68 3.73
N ASP A 52 11.41 12.42 2.98
CA ASP A 52 12.77 12.74 3.42
C ASP A 52 12.78 13.90 4.44
N GLU A 53 13.95 14.14 5.04
CA GLU A 53 14.15 15.19 6.05
C GLU A 53 13.87 16.62 5.53
N ASN A 54 13.87 16.81 4.21
CA ASN A 54 13.58 18.09 3.56
C ASN A 54 12.10 18.23 3.18
N GLY A 55 11.27 17.21 3.45
CA GLY A 55 9.87 17.17 3.08
C GLY A 55 9.62 16.86 1.60
N ASN A 56 10.62 16.31 0.89
CA ASN A 56 10.39 15.76 -0.45
C ASN A 56 9.64 14.45 -0.31
N LEU A 57 8.66 14.24 -1.19
CA LEU A 57 7.97 12.97 -1.31
C LEU A 57 8.88 11.98 -2.03
N ILE A 58 9.16 10.86 -1.38
CA ILE A 58 9.75 9.69 -2.03
C ILE A 58 8.61 8.72 -2.35
N VAL A 59 8.55 8.26 -3.59
CA VAL A 59 7.45 7.41 -4.07
C VAL A 59 7.97 6.33 -4.99
N SER A 60 7.45 5.10 -4.85
CA SER A 60 7.75 4.03 -5.80
C SER A 60 6.76 4.05 -6.98
N SER A 61 7.29 3.74 -8.15
CA SER A 61 6.53 3.44 -9.37
C SER A 61 6.56 1.93 -9.60
N GLU A 62 5.47 1.25 -9.26
CA GLU A 62 5.35 -0.21 -9.14
C GLU A 62 5.17 -0.92 -10.50
N LEU A 63 6.03 -0.58 -11.46
CA LEU A 63 6.05 -1.19 -12.78
C LEU A 63 6.93 -2.45 -12.79
N SER A 64 6.46 -3.49 -13.48
CA SER A 64 7.16 -4.77 -13.61
C SER A 64 8.25 -4.76 -14.68
N GLY A 65 9.19 -5.71 -14.60
CA GLY A 65 10.10 -6.04 -15.69
C GLY A 65 11.20 -5.00 -15.90
N GLY A 66 11.76 -4.47 -14.81
CA GLY A 66 12.84 -3.48 -14.86
C GLY A 66 12.38 -2.09 -15.30
N LYS A 67 11.09 -1.78 -15.21
CA LYS A 67 10.52 -0.47 -15.56
C LYS A 67 10.13 0.36 -14.33
N GLY A 68 10.16 -0.25 -13.16
CA GLY A 68 9.87 0.42 -11.90
C GLY A 68 11.04 1.30 -11.46
N SER A 69 10.71 2.27 -10.62
CA SER A 69 11.67 3.23 -10.09
C SER A 69 11.24 3.73 -8.71
N ILE A 70 12.15 4.37 -8.02
CA ILE A 70 11.88 5.18 -6.83
C ILE A 70 12.21 6.62 -7.18
N LEU A 71 11.23 7.50 -7.02
CA LEU A 71 11.32 8.92 -7.36
C LEU A 71 11.38 9.76 -6.09
N SER A 72 12.12 10.86 -6.14
CA SER A 72 12.00 11.97 -5.21
C SER A 72 11.28 13.13 -5.90
N ILE A 73 10.30 13.71 -5.22
CA ILE A 73 9.47 14.81 -5.70
C ILE A 73 9.52 15.92 -4.66
N THR A 74 10.06 17.07 -5.05
CA THR A 74 10.13 18.23 -4.17
C THR A 74 8.75 18.88 -3.97
N PRO A 75 8.58 19.76 -2.97
CA PRO A 75 7.33 20.51 -2.79
C PRO A 75 6.92 21.40 -3.99
N ASP A 76 7.87 21.78 -4.84
CA ASP A 76 7.66 22.50 -6.10
C ASP A 76 7.52 21.57 -7.34
N ASP A 77 7.28 20.28 -7.11
CA ASP A 77 7.03 19.22 -8.12
C ASP A 77 8.21 18.97 -9.08
N VAL A 78 9.44 19.21 -8.62
CA VAL A 78 10.65 18.76 -9.33
C VAL A 78 10.86 17.28 -9.03
N ARG A 79 10.84 16.45 -10.08
CA ARG A 79 10.92 14.99 -9.99
C ARG A 79 12.29 14.49 -10.41
N THR A 80 12.91 13.68 -9.56
CA THR A 80 14.23 13.07 -9.81
C THR A 80 14.16 11.58 -9.52
N SER A 81 14.72 10.73 -10.39
CA SER A 81 14.85 9.30 -10.08
C SER A 81 15.99 9.07 -9.10
N LEU A 82 15.70 8.37 -8.00
CA LEU A 82 16.70 7.90 -7.04
C LEU A 82 17.24 6.53 -7.43
N ILE A 83 16.37 5.66 -7.93
CA ILE A 83 16.70 4.30 -8.37
C ILE A 83 15.81 3.96 -9.56
N ASP A 84 16.43 3.45 -10.63
CA ASP A 84 15.75 2.95 -11.82
C ASP A 84 15.94 1.43 -11.97
N ASN A 85 15.28 0.86 -12.97
CA ASN A 85 15.41 -0.55 -13.38
C ASN A 85 14.96 -1.55 -12.31
N LEU A 86 13.98 -1.18 -11.49
CA LEU A 86 13.34 -2.06 -10.52
C LEU A 86 12.18 -2.83 -11.15
N SER A 87 11.80 -3.96 -10.55
CA SER A 87 10.62 -4.73 -10.94
C SER A 87 9.65 -4.78 -9.76
N LYS A 88 8.50 -4.11 -9.92
CA LYS A 88 7.47 -3.94 -8.87
C LYS A 88 8.04 -3.46 -7.52
N PRO A 89 8.72 -2.30 -7.46
CA PRO A 89 9.11 -1.74 -6.16
C PRO A 89 7.86 -1.31 -5.38
N ASP A 90 7.64 -1.92 -4.22
CA ASP A 90 6.41 -1.74 -3.45
C ASP A 90 6.69 -1.33 -1.99
N GLY A 91 7.51 -2.07 -1.25
CA GLY A 91 7.88 -1.65 0.10
C GLY A 91 8.89 -0.52 0.08
N LEU A 92 8.69 0.48 0.94
CA LEU A 92 9.59 1.61 1.13
C LEU A 92 9.55 2.08 2.59
N THR A 93 10.72 2.24 3.23
CA THR A 93 10.79 2.82 4.58
C THR A 93 12.17 3.34 4.91
N SER A 94 12.25 4.40 5.71
CA SER A 94 13.49 4.90 6.28
C SER A 94 14.02 3.98 7.38
N PHE A 95 15.26 3.49 7.24
CA PHE A 95 15.88 2.60 8.21
C PHE A 95 17.40 2.79 8.28
N ASN A 96 17.96 2.92 9.48
CA ASN A 96 19.39 3.10 9.74
C ASN A 96 20.06 4.24 8.93
N GLY A 97 19.33 5.34 8.73
CA GLY A 97 19.81 6.51 8.00
C GLY A 97 19.97 6.28 6.50
N GLY A 98 19.21 5.34 5.93
CA GLY A 98 19.06 5.14 4.50
C GLY A 98 17.61 4.82 4.16
N LEU A 99 17.30 4.82 2.87
CA LEU A 99 16.00 4.43 2.34
C LEU A 99 16.05 2.93 2.03
N VAL A 100 15.17 2.13 2.62
CA VAL A 100 15.08 0.69 2.34
C VAL A 100 13.89 0.43 1.45
N PHE A 101 14.07 -0.44 0.47
CA PHE A 101 13.03 -0.81 -0.48
C PHE A 101 13.04 -2.30 -0.78
N SER A 102 11.89 -2.81 -1.20
CA SER A 102 11.69 -4.18 -1.67
C SER A 102 11.24 -4.20 -3.14
N GLN A 103 11.19 -5.41 -3.70
CA GLN A 103 10.65 -5.68 -5.03
C GLN A 103 9.73 -6.89 -4.93
N GLU A 104 8.46 -6.70 -5.28
CA GLU A 104 7.44 -7.75 -5.26
C GLU A 104 7.45 -8.53 -6.58
N SER A 105 8.61 -9.11 -6.92
CA SER A 105 8.87 -9.72 -8.22
C SER A 105 9.82 -10.92 -8.13
N GLY A 106 9.35 -11.99 -7.48
CA GLY A 106 10.10 -13.21 -7.21
C GLY A 106 11.19 -13.02 -6.17
N GLU A 107 12.24 -13.84 -6.25
CA GLU A 107 13.42 -13.73 -5.40
C GLU A 107 14.13 -12.41 -5.66
N SER A 108 14.21 -11.56 -4.63
CA SER A 108 14.85 -10.26 -4.70
C SER A 108 15.28 -9.81 -3.30
N ALA A 109 16.47 -9.22 -3.23
CA ALA A 109 16.96 -8.68 -1.97
C ALA A 109 16.18 -7.44 -1.54
N VAL A 110 15.81 -7.39 -0.26
CA VAL A 110 15.48 -6.12 0.41
C VAL A 110 16.77 -5.33 0.52
N SER A 111 16.77 -4.11 -0.01
CA SER A 111 18.00 -3.33 -0.24
C SER A 111 17.89 -1.94 0.37
N SER A 112 19.02 -1.40 0.84
CA SER A 112 19.12 -0.02 1.33
C SER A 112 19.85 0.86 0.31
N LEU A 113 19.30 2.01 -0.01
CA LEU A 113 19.97 3.14 -0.64
C LEU A 113 20.48 4.08 0.45
N LYS A 114 21.80 4.23 0.53
CA LYS A 114 22.45 5.18 1.45
C LYS A 114 23.62 5.86 0.76
N ASN A 115 23.64 7.19 0.77
CA ASN A 115 24.69 8.01 0.13
C ASN A 115 24.93 7.63 -1.34
N GLY A 116 23.85 7.36 -2.10
CA GLY A 116 23.92 6.95 -3.51
C GLY A 116 24.39 5.50 -3.74
N VAL A 117 24.58 4.71 -2.69
CA VAL A 117 25.00 3.31 -2.79
C VAL A 117 23.84 2.39 -2.41
N VAL A 118 23.49 1.47 -3.31
CA VAL A 118 22.53 0.39 -3.04
C VAL A 118 23.27 -0.81 -2.46
N THR A 119 22.83 -1.29 -1.29
CA THR A 119 23.41 -2.46 -0.60
C THR A 119 22.30 -3.43 -0.21
N PRO A 120 22.40 -4.73 -0.55
CA PRO A 120 21.43 -5.72 -0.10
C PRO A 120 21.53 -5.93 1.42
N LEU A 121 20.37 -6.04 2.09
CA LEU A 121 20.28 -6.33 3.52
C LEU A 121 20.07 -7.83 3.76
N PHE A 122 19.12 -8.43 3.06
CA PHE A 122 18.82 -9.86 3.07
C PHE A 122 17.97 -10.25 1.85
N GLU A 123 17.97 -11.54 1.52
CA GLU A 123 17.13 -12.10 0.44
C GLU A 123 15.69 -12.33 0.93
N GLY A 124 14.72 -11.96 0.10
CA GLY A 124 13.31 -12.27 0.26
C GLY A 124 12.72 -12.75 -1.07
N ASP A 125 11.42 -13.05 -1.06
CA ASP A 125 10.69 -13.49 -2.25
C ASP A 125 9.30 -12.85 -2.27
N ASN A 126 9.02 -12.05 -3.30
CA ASN A 126 7.83 -11.19 -3.37
C ASN A 126 7.61 -10.35 -2.10
N VAL A 127 8.67 -9.74 -1.57
CA VAL A 127 8.53 -8.85 -0.41
C VAL A 127 7.77 -7.61 -0.83
N GLN A 128 6.60 -7.41 -0.23
CA GLN A 128 5.76 -6.25 -0.46
C GLN A 128 5.96 -5.22 0.64
N GLY A 129 5.25 -5.33 1.77
CA GLY A 129 5.34 -4.37 2.86
C GLY A 129 6.67 -4.40 3.61
N LEU A 130 7.14 -3.21 3.98
CA LEU A 130 8.26 -2.98 4.88
C LEU A 130 7.84 -2.09 6.04
N LEU A 131 8.40 -2.33 7.22
CA LEU A 131 8.16 -1.51 8.42
C LEU A 131 9.42 -1.44 9.29
N ALA A 132 9.91 -0.24 9.56
CA ALA A 132 10.99 -0.03 10.50
C ALA A 132 10.48 0.19 11.93
N ASP A 133 11.17 -0.38 12.93
CA ASP A 133 10.95 -0.10 14.36
C ASP A 133 12.28 -0.23 15.13
N GLY A 134 12.88 0.92 15.46
CA GLY A 134 14.18 0.97 16.12
C GLY A 134 15.27 0.28 15.28
N SER A 135 15.89 -0.77 15.83
CA SER A 135 16.94 -1.56 15.15
C SER A 135 16.40 -2.72 14.31
N ASN A 136 15.08 -2.88 14.24
CA ASN A 136 14.42 -3.95 13.51
C ASN A 136 13.79 -3.42 12.22
N LEU A 137 13.87 -4.22 11.17
CA LEU A 137 13.11 -4.05 9.94
C LEU A 137 12.23 -5.28 9.75
N TYR A 138 10.93 -5.06 9.61
CA TYR A 138 9.96 -6.09 9.29
C TYR A 138 9.70 -6.08 7.80
N ALA A 139 9.54 -7.27 7.23
CA ALA A 139 9.23 -7.48 5.82
C ALA A 139 8.18 -8.57 5.69
N ILE A 140 7.22 -8.40 4.80
CA ILE A 140 6.15 -9.38 4.57
C ILE A 140 6.07 -9.74 3.09
N GLU A 141 5.87 -11.03 2.82
CA GLU A 141 5.90 -11.60 1.47
C GLU A 141 4.49 -11.86 0.94
N ASP A 142 4.16 -11.22 -0.19
CA ASP A 142 2.90 -11.44 -0.91
C ASP A 142 2.99 -12.73 -1.73
N ARG A 143 2.78 -13.85 -1.04
CA ARG A 143 2.85 -15.19 -1.65
C ARG A 143 1.67 -16.05 -1.26
N LYS A 144 1.26 -16.91 -2.18
CA LYS A 144 0.09 -17.76 -2.03
C LYS A 144 0.42 -19.05 -1.26
N GLY A 145 0.18 -19.04 0.04
CA GLY A 145 0.20 -20.21 0.92
C GLY A 145 1.57 -20.55 1.51
N ASP A 146 2.63 -19.85 1.11
CA ASP A 146 4.00 -20.02 1.59
C ASP A 146 4.69 -18.68 1.93
N GLY A 147 3.92 -17.60 2.05
CA GLY A 147 4.42 -16.29 2.45
C GLY A 147 4.90 -16.25 3.89
N ARG A 148 5.82 -15.33 4.18
CA ARG A 148 6.45 -15.16 5.49
C ARG A 148 6.34 -13.73 5.98
N LEU A 149 6.25 -13.59 7.30
CA LEU A 149 6.55 -12.35 8.01
C LEU A 149 7.93 -12.49 8.63
N LEU A 150 8.85 -11.60 8.23
CA LEU A 150 10.25 -11.62 8.57
C LEU A 150 10.60 -10.48 9.52
N ARG A 151 11.62 -10.68 10.35
CA ARG A 151 12.27 -9.63 11.13
C ARG A 151 13.78 -9.67 10.89
N TYR A 152 14.29 -8.62 10.28
CA TYR A 152 15.71 -8.35 10.13
C TYR A 152 16.23 -7.51 11.31
N GLN A 153 17.33 -7.95 11.92
CA GLN A 153 18.00 -7.24 13.00
C GLN A 153 19.29 -6.60 12.50
N ALA A 154 19.39 -5.27 12.56
CA ALA A 154 20.55 -4.57 12.01
C ALA A 154 21.86 -4.81 12.77
N SER A 155 21.79 -5.18 14.05
CA SER A 155 22.95 -5.36 14.92
C SER A 155 23.83 -6.54 14.49
N ASP A 156 23.23 -7.64 14.05
CA ASP A 156 23.92 -8.87 13.67
C ASP A 156 23.56 -9.36 12.26
N LYS A 157 22.66 -8.64 11.56
CA LYS A 157 22.15 -8.95 10.23
C LYS A 157 21.39 -10.28 10.16
N SER A 158 20.87 -10.76 11.28
CA SER A 158 20.03 -11.96 11.32
C SER A 158 18.63 -11.67 10.77
N VAL A 159 18.01 -12.70 10.19
CA VAL A 159 16.61 -12.69 9.73
C VAL A 159 15.87 -13.81 10.45
N ASP A 160 14.89 -13.43 11.26
CA ASP A 160 13.97 -14.36 11.90
C ASP A 160 12.67 -14.47 11.10
N VAL A 161 12.14 -15.69 10.97
CA VAL A 161 10.79 -15.91 10.45
C VAL A 161 9.82 -15.85 11.63
N LEU A 162 9.03 -14.78 11.71
CA LEU A 162 8.01 -14.63 12.74
C LEU A 162 6.78 -15.46 12.41
N ARG A 163 6.38 -15.52 11.14
CA ARG A 163 5.29 -16.35 10.63
C ARG A 163 5.62 -16.95 9.28
N SER A 164 5.01 -18.09 9.01
CA SER A 164 5.12 -18.84 7.76
C SER A 164 3.74 -19.34 7.31
N ASN A 165 3.65 -19.76 6.04
CA ASN A 165 2.42 -20.23 5.41
C ASN A 165 1.31 -19.16 5.41
N LEU A 166 1.72 -17.89 5.33
CA LEU A 166 0.80 -16.78 5.10
C LEU A 166 0.28 -16.84 3.67
N ASN A 167 -0.92 -16.29 3.46
CA ASN A 167 -1.58 -16.35 2.16
C ASN A 167 -1.90 -14.95 1.65
N GLU A 168 -1.10 -14.51 0.69
CA GLU A 168 -1.16 -13.19 0.05
C GLU A 168 -1.17 -12.09 1.13
N ALA A 169 -0.12 -12.08 1.95
CA ALA A 169 0.04 -11.11 3.04
C ALA A 169 0.89 -9.93 2.56
N GLU A 170 0.37 -8.72 2.69
CA GLU A 170 0.87 -7.57 1.93
C GLU A 170 1.48 -6.48 2.81
N SER A 171 1.00 -6.35 4.05
CA SER A 171 1.39 -5.28 4.96
C SER A 171 1.52 -5.78 6.41
N VAL A 172 2.45 -5.16 7.13
CA VAL A 172 2.65 -5.31 8.57
C VAL A 172 2.72 -3.92 9.20
N GLN A 173 2.04 -3.73 10.32
CA GLN A 173 1.98 -2.45 11.02
C GLN A 173 2.10 -2.63 12.54
N ILE A 174 2.88 -1.78 13.20
CA ILE A 174 2.88 -1.64 14.66
C ILE A 174 2.00 -0.44 15.02
N CYS A 175 0.94 -0.67 15.80
CA CYS A 175 0.09 0.40 16.30
C CYS A 175 0.70 1.11 17.53
N PRO A 176 0.20 2.29 17.94
CA PRO A 176 0.70 3.03 19.10
C PRO A 176 0.68 2.26 20.43
N ASP A 177 -0.22 1.27 20.57
CA ASP A 177 -0.30 0.35 21.71
C ASP A 177 0.74 -0.79 21.68
N ARG A 178 1.67 -0.72 20.72
CA ARG A 178 2.74 -1.69 20.45
C ARG A 178 2.24 -3.06 19.98
N GLN A 179 0.95 -3.20 19.68
CA GLN A 179 0.43 -4.39 19.01
C GLN A 179 0.82 -4.34 17.53
N MET A 180 1.13 -5.51 16.97
CA MET A 180 1.47 -5.65 15.57
C MET A 180 0.34 -6.34 14.81
N TYR A 181 0.07 -5.89 13.60
CA TYR A 181 -0.99 -6.38 12.75
C TYR A 181 -0.45 -6.71 11.37
N TYR A 182 -1.07 -7.69 10.71
CA TYR A 182 -0.81 -8.01 9.31
C TYR A 182 -2.11 -8.46 8.62
N ASN A 183 -2.20 -8.28 7.30
CA ASN A 183 -3.35 -8.71 6.51
C ASN A 183 -3.10 -10.07 5.83
N GLU A 184 -4.19 -10.73 5.43
CA GLU A 184 -4.16 -11.82 4.46
C GLU A 184 -5.24 -11.54 3.41
N LYS A 185 -4.82 -11.16 2.20
CA LYS A 185 -5.66 -10.62 1.12
C LYS A 185 -6.75 -11.57 0.68
N GLU A 186 -6.39 -12.80 0.31
CA GLU A 186 -7.38 -13.80 -0.15
C GLU A 186 -8.38 -14.17 0.96
N LYS A 187 -7.93 -14.17 2.21
CA LYS A 187 -8.79 -14.47 3.36
C LYS A 187 -9.68 -13.29 3.77
N GLY A 188 -9.38 -12.08 3.31
CA GLY A 188 -10.17 -10.88 3.63
C GLY A 188 -10.11 -10.50 5.11
N VAL A 189 -8.95 -10.69 5.76
CA VAL A 189 -8.77 -10.47 7.20
C VAL A 189 -7.56 -9.62 7.54
N VAL A 190 -7.62 -8.97 8.71
CA VAL A 190 -6.46 -8.46 9.45
C VAL A 190 -6.33 -9.25 10.74
N ARG A 191 -5.11 -9.65 11.06
CA ARG A 191 -4.75 -10.40 12.27
C ARG A 191 -3.87 -9.56 13.16
N ARG A 192 -3.96 -9.79 14.47
CA ARG A 192 -3.01 -9.27 15.45
C ARG A 192 -1.95 -10.33 15.71
N LEU A 193 -0.69 -10.04 15.43
CA LEU A 193 0.42 -10.94 15.70
C LEU A 193 0.55 -11.19 17.21
N SER A 194 0.59 -12.45 17.64
CA SER A 194 0.68 -12.83 19.06
C SER A 194 1.91 -13.69 19.37
N ALA A 195 2.50 -13.59 20.56
CA ALA A 195 3.69 -14.40 20.87
C ALA A 195 3.41 -15.93 20.87
N ASP A 196 2.16 -16.33 21.13
CA ASP A 196 1.73 -17.72 21.18
C ASP A 196 1.40 -18.35 19.81
N GLY A 197 1.45 -17.56 18.72
CA GLY A 197 1.16 -18.05 17.37
C GLY A 197 -0.33 -18.09 16.99
N THR A 198 -1.25 -17.71 17.87
CA THR A 198 -2.70 -17.79 17.61
C THR A 198 -3.22 -16.77 16.60
N ASP A 199 -2.57 -15.61 16.51
CA ASP A 199 -2.87 -14.51 15.59
C ASP A 199 -4.37 -14.24 15.38
N PRO A 200 -5.08 -13.78 16.42
CA PRO A 200 -6.52 -13.57 16.35
C PRO A 200 -6.90 -12.58 15.26
N VAL A 201 -8.00 -12.89 14.58
CA VAL A 201 -8.61 -12.01 13.57
C VAL A 201 -9.24 -10.81 14.29
N VAL A 202 -8.83 -9.60 13.89
CA VAL A 202 -9.36 -8.34 14.44
C VAL A 202 -10.31 -7.64 13.47
N LEU A 203 -10.16 -7.88 12.18
CA LEU A 203 -11.08 -7.43 11.14
C LEU A 203 -11.27 -8.55 10.12
N SER A 204 -12.50 -8.71 9.64
CA SER A 204 -12.87 -9.73 8.65
C SER A 204 -13.90 -9.19 7.67
N GLY A 205 -14.17 -9.95 6.60
CA GLY A 205 -15.12 -9.53 5.55
C GLY A 205 -14.60 -8.38 4.68
N LEU A 206 -13.29 -8.16 4.67
CA LEU A 206 -12.60 -7.21 3.82
C LEU A 206 -12.46 -7.79 2.40
N LYS A 207 -12.40 -6.93 1.38
CA LYS A 207 -12.24 -7.37 -0.01
C LYS A 207 -10.84 -7.03 -0.47
N GLU A 208 -9.97 -8.04 -0.56
CA GLU A 208 -8.57 -7.86 -0.93
C GLU A 208 -7.88 -6.78 -0.06
N PRO A 209 -7.91 -6.88 1.29
CA PRO A 209 -7.20 -5.93 2.15
C PRO A 209 -5.72 -5.95 1.82
N SER A 210 -5.10 -4.78 1.77
CA SER A 210 -3.73 -4.60 1.34
C SER A 210 -2.90 -3.89 2.39
N PHE A 211 -2.86 -2.56 2.36
CA PHE A 211 -2.04 -1.77 3.25
C PHE A 211 -2.71 -1.52 4.61
N LEU A 212 -1.90 -1.59 5.67
CA LEU A 212 -2.27 -1.27 7.04
C LEU A 212 -1.49 -0.06 7.53
N TYR A 213 -2.16 0.81 8.27
CA TYR A 213 -1.52 1.91 8.99
C TYR A 213 -2.24 2.12 10.32
N CYS A 214 -1.56 2.61 11.36
CA CYS A 214 -2.23 2.99 12.60
C CYS A 214 -1.77 4.37 13.07
N ASP A 215 -2.73 5.14 13.56
CA ASP A 215 -2.46 6.35 14.32
C ASP A 215 -3.38 6.44 15.54
N ALA A 216 -3.43 7.61 16.17
CA ALA A 216 -4.29 7.86 17.32
C ALA A 216 -5.80 7.66 17.05
N ARG A 217 -6.23 7.63 15.78
CA ARG A 217 -7.65 7.40 15.42
C ARG A 217 -8.01 5.93 15.38
N GLY A 218 -7.03 5.05 15.12
CA GLY A 218 -7.21 3.62 15.08
C GLY A 218 -6.45 2.96 13.93
N LEU A 219 -6.95 1.80 13.48
CA LEU A 219 -6.36 0.98 12.43
C LEU A 219 -6.98 1.30 11.06
N TRP A 220 -6.15 1.77 10.15
CA TRP A 220 -6.47 2.04 8.76
C TRP A 220 -6.20 0.81 7.89
N VAL A 221 -7.08 0.58 6.92
CA VAL A 221 -6.97 -0.52 5.95
C VAL A 221 -7.38 -0.06 4.56
N SER A 222 -6.53 -0.28 3.55
CA SER A 222 -6.87 -0.13 2.14
C SER A 222 -7.29 -1.47 1.52
N GLU A 223 -8.03 -1.42 0.41
CA GLU A 223 -8.36 -2.58 -0.41
C GLU A 223 -7.65 -2.49 -1.76
N ASP A 224 -6.81 -3.46 -2.11
CA ASP A 224 -6.15 -3.51 -3.43
C ASP A 224 -7.10 -4.05 -4.49
N ARG A 225 -8.09 -3.23 -4.85
CA ARG A 225 -9.06 -3.57 -5.89
C ARG A 225 -8.98 -2.60 -7.04
N SER A 226 -8.94 -3.12 -8.26
CA SER A 226 -8.93 -2.32 -9.50
C SER A 226 -10.14 -1.40 -9.69
N HIS A 227 -11.20 -1.59 -8.90
CA HIS A 227 -12.41 -0.79 -8.96
C HIS A 227 -13.19 -0.83 -7.63
N ARG A 228 -13.69 0.34 -7.22
CA ARG A 228 -14.50 0.48 -5.99
C ARG A 228 -13.77 -0.02 -4.75
N ALA A 229 -12.44 0.14 -4.72
CA ALA A 229 -11.67 -0.02 -3.51
C ALA A 229 -12.08 1.03 -2.48
N ARG A 230 -11.75 0.74 -1.23
CA ARG A 230 -12.09 1.56 -0.07
C ARG A 230 -10.84 1.83 0.75
N LEU A 231 -10.84 2.97 1.41
CA LEU A 231 -9.99 3.23 2.58
C LEU A 231 -10.90 3.23 3.80
N MET A 232 -10.57 2.41 4.80
CA MET A 232 -11.38 2.21 5.99
C MET A 232 -10.57 2.51 7.24
N LEU A 233 -11.26 2.95 8.30
CA LEU A 233 -10.71 3.20 9.62
C LEU A 233 -11.53 2.43 10.65
N LEU A 234 -10.91 1.42 11.27
CA LEU A 234 -11.42 0.85 12.51
C LEU A 234 -11.05 1.80 13.65
N ASP A 235 -12.05 2.51 14.17
CA ASP A 235 -11.82 3.45 15.27
C ASP A 235 -11.56 2.73 16.60
N ASN A 236 -11.11 3.50 17.60
CA ASN A 236 -10.83 2.99 18.94
C ASN A 236 -12.07 2.48 19.69
N GLN A 237 -13.28 2.74 19.19
CA GLN A 237 -14.54 2.20 19.72
C GLN A 237 -14.91 0.87 19.05
N GLY A 238 -14.16 0.44 18.04
CA GLY A 238 -14.39 -0.79 17.29
C GLY A 238 -15.36 -0.63 16.11
N ASN A 239 -15.68 0.60 15.69
CA ASN A 239 -16.51 0.81 14.50
C ASN A 239 -15.63 0.91 13.26
N LEU A 240 -16.00 0.16 12.21
CA LEU A 240 -15.35 0.25 10.91
C LEU A 240 -16.01 1.34 10.07
N ASN A 241 -15.32 2.46 9.90
CA ASN A 241 -15.76 3.60 9.12
C ASN A 241 -15.16 3.54 7.72
N ILE A 242 -15.97 3.71 6.67
CA ILE A 242 -15.47 3.82 5.30
C ILE A 242 -15.17 5.29 5.03
N ILE A 243 -13.88 5.63 4.90
CA ILE A 243 -13.42 7.01 4.76
C ILE A 243 -13.41 7.45 3.30
N LEU A 244 -12.87 6.62 2.41
CA LEU A 244 -12.91 6.84 0.97
C LEU A 244 -13.53 5.65 0.25
N THR A 245 -14.25 5.93 -0.83
CA THR A 245 -14.80 4.93 -1.75
C THR A 245 -14.48 5.26 -3.20
N PHE A 246 -14.66 4.27 -4.09
CA PHE A 246 -14.38 4.40 -5.52
C PHE A 246 -12.91 4.64 -5.83
N LEU A 247 -12.01 4.16 -4.97
CA LEU A 247 -10.58 4.07 -5.26
C LEU A 247 -10.30 2.97 -6.30
N LYS A 248 -9.08 2.97 -6.86
CA LYS A 248 -8.55 1.90 -7.72
C LYS A 248 -7.11 1.56 -7.33
N ALA A 249 -6.90 0.33 -6.86
CA ALA A 249 -5.62 -0.16 -6.34
C ALA A 249 -4.92 0.90 -5.46
N PRO A 250 -5.58 1.39 -4.39
CA PRO A 250 -4.90 2.19 -3.37
C PRO A 250 -3.88 1.31 -2.65
N GLN A 251 -2.65 1.81 -2.55
CA GLN A 251 -1.54 1.11 -1.92
C GLN A 251 -1.29 1.71 -0.54
N GLU A 252 -0.25 2.52 -0.36
CA GLU A 252 0.17 3.06 0.93
C GLU A 252 -0.60 4.31 1.39
N LEU A 253 -0.91 4.39 2.69
CA LEU A 253 -1.36 5.58 3.40
C LEU A 253 -0.25 6.07 4.36
N MET A 254 0.23 7.29 4.16
CA MET A 254 1.30 7.89 4.97
C MET A 254 0.83 9.19 5.64
N PRO A 255 1.07 9.40 6.95
CA PRO A 255 0.75 10.67 7.61
C PRO A 255 1.70 11.79 7.15
N ILE A 256 1.16 13.00 6.97
CA ILE A 256 1.96 14.20 6.65
C ILE A 256 1.73 15.36 7.63
N GLY A 257 1.02 15.09 8.72
CA GLY A 257 0.68 16.06 9.75
C GLY A 257 -0.62 15.68 10.47
N GLU A 258 -1.01 16.49 11.45
CA GLU A 258 -2.21 16.24 12.23
C GLU A 258 -3.45 16.17 11.33
N GLY A 259 -4.08 14.98 11.28
CA GLY A 259 -5.27 14.73 10.47
C GLY A 259 -5.06 14.85 8.97
N LYS A 260 -3.82 14.83 8.48
CA LYS A 260 -3.48 14.90 7.05
C LYS A 260 -2.67 13.69 6.62
N TYR A 261 -3.02 13.13 5.47
CA TYR A 261 -2.41 11.92 4.94
C TYR A 261 -2.20 12.04 3.44
N LEU A 262 -1.17 11.37 2.93
CA LEU A 262 -1.04 11.02 1.53
C LEU A 262 -1.48 9.57 1.32
N LEU A 263 -2.20 9.31 0.24
CA LEU A 263 -2.61 7.97 -0.18
C LEU A 263 -2.13 7.74 -1.61
N ALA A 264 -1.30 6.72 -1.82
CA ALA A 264 -0.93 6.27 -3.15
C ALA A 264 -2.12 5.56 -3.80
N GLU A 265 -2.51 5.99 -5.00
CA GLU A 265 -3.55 5.35 -5.79
C GLU A 265 -2.97 4.92 -7.14
N GLY A 266 -2.29 3.77 -7.14
CA GLY A 266 -1.58 3.25 -8.30
C GLY A 266 -2.51 3.00 -9.49
N GLY A 267 -3.74 2.54 -9.26
CA GLY A 267 -4.72 2.31 -10.33
C GLY A 267 -5.21 3.58 -11.03
N ARG A 268 -4.84 4.77 -10.55
CA ARG A 268 -5.08 6.07 -11.19
C ARG A 268 -3.80 6.92 -11.34
N ASN A 269 -2.62 6.33 -11.17
CA ASN A 269 -1.32 6.99 -11.36
C ASN A 269 -1.18 8.32 -10.60
N ARG A 270 -1.54 8.34 -9.31
CA ARG A 270 -1.57 9.58 -8.52
C ARG A 270 -1.40 9.33 -7.03
N VAL A 271 -1.15 10.40 -6.31
CA VAL A 271 -1.19 10.46 -4.85
C VAL A 271 -2.27 11.45 -4.43
N LEU A 272 -3.12 11.05 -3.49
CA LEU A 272 -4.21 11.86 -2.95
C LEU A 272 -3.78 12.45 -1.61
N GLU A 273 -4.14 13.71 -1.34
CA GLU A 273 -4.14 14.25 0.02
C GLU A 273 -5.52 14.08 0.63
N ILE A 274 -5.54 13.54 1.85
CA ILE A 274 -6.73 13.31 2.66
C ILE A 274 -6.64 14.18 3.89
N THR A 275 -7.70 14.92 4.20
CA THR A 275 -7.80 15.73 5.43
C THR A 275 -9.01 15.31 6.24
N ALA A 276 -8.77 14.98 7.50
CA ALA A 276 -9.77 14.65 8.50
C ALA A 276 -10.66 15.87 8.85
N PRO A 277 -11.90 15.66 9.30
CA PRO A 277 -12.69 16.72 9.90
C PRO A 277 -11.95 17.31 11.11
N LYS A 278 -12.16 18.61 11.33
CA LYS A 278 -11.67 19.32 12.53
C LYS A 278 -12.37 18.85 13.78
#